data_AF-A0A7W7G4P5-F1
#
_entry.id   AF-A0A7W7G4P5-F1
#
_cell.length_a   1.000
_cell.length_b   1.000
_cell.length_c   1.000
_cell.angle_alpha   90.00
_cell.angle_beta   90.00
_cell.angle_gamma   90.00
#
_symmetry.space_group_name_H-M   'P 1'
#
loop_
_entity.id
_entity.type
_entity.pdbx_description
1 polymer ?
#
loop_
_entity_poly.entity_id
_entity_poly.type
_entity_poly.pdbx_seq_one_letter_code
_entity_poly.pdbx_strand_id
1 'polypeptide(L)'
;MRRSQALVVAAVALTALSACAGGSGSGSGKTEGDAKVATLTSAAPQKTEKAEKAAQRPRERLDTTPEEFEAMLGPYNKCLKERGYAPDDLKRKAVSDAAAPAVGPASEAMDEAYRVCEAQFYPLPPWEKDPANPEARDFAVAVVKCLKNKGVKYVEVAEDGLSYALGGDQNDRRSITMGMDLAPECEREVAAKN
;
A
#
# COMPACT_ATOMS: atom_id res chain seq x y z
N MET A 1 15.95 51.82 35.41
CA MET A 1 16.66 51.62 36.70
C MET A 1 16.50 50.15 37.09
N ARG A 2 17.61 49.39 37.15
CA ARG A 2 18.13 48.62 38.32
C ARG A 2 17.16 47.54 38.87
N ARG A 3 17.49 46.27 39.16
CA ARG A 3 18.69 45.40 39.24
C ARG A 3 18.15 43.94 39.38
N SER A 4 18.64 42.89 38.71
CA SER A 4 19.72 41.93 39.12
C SER A 4 19.27 40.98 40.29
N GLN A 5 19.50 39.67 40.42
CA GLN A 5 20.62 38.73 40.13
C GLN A 5 20.17 37.24 40.29
N ALA A 6 20.67 36.28 39.49
CA ALA A 6 21.68 35.20 39.79
C ALA A 6 21.10 33.86 40.35
N LEU A 7 21.18 32.76 39.59
CA LEU A 7 22.20 31.67 39.58
C LEU A 7 22.11 30.66 40.74
N VAL A 8 21.86 29.38 40.43
CA VAL A 8 22.58 28.23 41.02
C VAL A 8 22.78 27.14 39.95
N VAL A 9 24.04 26.71 39.87
CA VAL A 9 24.62 25.64 39.04
C VAL A 9 24.61 24.32 39.84
N ALA A 10 24.41 23.18 39.19
CA ALA A 10 25.05 21.92 39.61
C ALA A 10 25.17 20.96 38.42
N ALA A 11 26.39 20.48 38.20
CA ALA A 11 26.81 19.63 37.10
C ALA A 11 27.42 18.32 37.62
N VAL A 12 27.40 17.31 36.75
CA VAL A 12 28.28 16.11 36.66
C VAL A 12 28.09 14.96 37.66
N ALA A 13 27.84 13.76 37.12
CA ALA A 13 28.60 12.54 37.44
C ALA A 13 28.44 11.49 36.32
N LEU A 14 29.50 11.30 35.52
CA LEU A 14 29.74 10.12 34.70
C LEU A 14 30.09 8.92 35.60
N THR A 15 29.57 7.73 35.31
CA THR A 15 30.15 6.47 35.78
C THR A 15 30.53 5.59 34.60
N ALA A 16 31.82 5.30 34.52
CA ALA A 16 32.49 4.52 33.50
C ALA A 16 32.55 3.02 33.85
N LEU A 17 32.79 2.22 32.81
CA LEU A 17 33.06 0.77 32.79
C LEU A 17 34.21 0.34 33.73
N SER A 18 34.07 -0.82 34.38
CA SER A 18 35.14 -1.83 34.52
C SER A 18 34.70 -3.07 35.33
N ALA A 19 34.72 -4.25 34.71
CA ALA A 19 35.11 -5.54 35.31
C ALA A 19 35.24 -6.57 34.16
N CYS A 20 36.44 -6.77 33.59
CA CYS A 20 37.40 -7.86 33.88
C CYS A 20 36.81 -9.25 33.62
N ALA A 21 37.11 -9.95 32.52
CA ALA A 21 38.40 -10.41 31.96
C ALA A 21 39.14 -11.43 32.85
N GLY A 22 39.24 -12.65 32.33
CA GLY A 22 40.20 -13.70 32.68
C GLY A 22 39.87 -14.91 31.78
N GLY A 23 40.70 -15.37 30.85
CA GLY A 23 42.15 -15.40 30.79
C GLY A 23 42.55 -16.87 30.67
N SER A 24 43.15 -17.25 29.54
CA SER A 24 43.41 -18.61 29.08
C SER A 24 44.12 -19.53 30.09
N GLY A 25 43.62 -20.77 30.20
CA GLY A 25 44.31 -21.91 30.82
C GLY A 25 44.38 -23.08 29.83
N SER A 26 45.61 -23.42 29.43
CA SER A 26 45.97 -24.58 28.60
C SER A 26 45.78 -25.89 29.35
N GLY A 27 45.26 -26.94 28.69
CA GLY A 27 45.33 -28.31 29.24
C GLY A 27 44.29 -29.29 28.70
N SER A 28 44.68 -30.03 27.66
CA SER A 28 44.27 -31.38 27.27
C SER A 28 42.95 -31.99 27.79
N GLY A 29 42.05 -32.33 26.87
CA GLY A 29 40.99 -33.30 27.13
C GLY A 29 40.06 -33.51 25.95
N LYS A 30 40.31 -34.57 25.16
CA LYS A 30 39.38 -35.13 24.17
C LYS A 30 37.98 -35.30 24.77
N THR A 31 36.95 -34.93 24.03
CA THR A 31 35.89 -35.85 23.53
C THR A 31 34.91 -35.07 22.67
N GLU A 32 34.70 -35.57 21.44
CA GLU A 32 33.51 -35.30 20.63
C GLU A 32 32.26 -35.44 21.50
N GLY A 33 31.40 -34.42 21.46
CA GLY A 33 30.18 -34.35 22.24
C GLY A 33 29.17 -33.49 21.52
N ASP A 34 28.57 -34.08 20.49
CA ASP A 34 27.22 -33.83 19.97
C ASP A 34 26.56 -32.53 20.46
N ALA A 35 26.54 -31.51 19.59
CA ALA A 35 25.69 -30.34 19.79
C ALA A 35 24.23 -30.79 19.70
N LYS A 36 23.64 -31.17 20.85
CA LYS A 36 22.21 -31.46 21.00
C LYS A 36 21.40 -30.20 20.72
N VAL A 37 21.02 -30.01 19.47
CA VAL A 37 19.95 -29.08 19.09
C VAL A 37 18.65 -29.64 19.67
N ALA A 38 18.05 -28.94 20.62
CA ALA A 38 16.76 -29.30 21.20
C ALA A 38 15.67 -29.20 20.11
N THR A 39 15.31 -30.32 19.49
CA THR A 39 14.20 -30.37 18.54
C THR A 39 12.90 -30.43 19.35
N LEU A 40 12.16 -29.33 19.37
CA LEU A 40 10.79 -29.33 19.86
C LEU A 40 9.93 -30.10 18.86
N THR A 41 9.56 -31.33 19.20
CA THR A 41 8.52 -32.07 18.48
C THR A 41 7.18 -31.48 18.88
N SER A 42 6.68 -30.53 18.10
CA SER A 42 5.29 -30.11 18.19
C SER A 42 4.44 -31.17 17.48
N ALA A 43 3.42 -31.68 18.16
CA ALA A 43 2.47 -32.61 17.56
C ALA A 43 1.88 -31.97 16.29
N ALA A 44 1.81 -32.73 15.21
CA ALA A 44 1.24 -32.25 13.96
C ALA A 44 -0.17 -31.71 14.23
N PRO A 45 -0.47 -30.44 13.87
CA PRO A 45 -1.84 -29.96 13.98
C PRO A 45 -2.72 -30.89 13.15
N GLN A 46 -3.82 -31.35 13.76
CA GLN A 46 -4.89 -32.00 13.00
C GLN A 46 -5.19 -31.11 11.80
N LYS A 47 -5.32 -31.72 10.61
CA LYS A 47 -5.80 -31.04 9.42
C LYS A 47 -7.21 -30.53 9.70
N THR A 48 -7.32 -29.34 10.28
CA THR A 48 -8.45 -28.46 10.02
C THR A 48 -8.53 -28.36 8.51
N GLU A 49 -9.73 -28.60 7.97
CA GLU A 49 -10.03 -28.31 6.58
C GLU A 49 -9.38 -26.97 6.24
N LYS A 50 -8.59 -26.94 5.16
CA LYS A 50 -7.97 -25.71 4.68
C LYS A 50 -9.08 -24.68 4.65
N ALA A 51 -9.06 -23.73 5.58
CA ALA A 51 -9.62 -22.42 5.32
C ALA A 51 -9.03 -22.05 3.96
N GLU A 52 -9.90 -21.89 2.96
CA GLU A 52 -9.46 -21.42 1.65
C GLU A 52 -8.57 -20.24 1.92
N LYS A 53 -7.28 -20.39 1.60
CA LYS A 53 -6.29 -19.34 1.83
C LYS A 53 -6.87 -18.14 1.11
N ALA A 54 -7.31 -17.13 1.88
CA ALA A 54 -7.91 -15.92 1.32
C ALA A 54 -7.05 -15.52 0.14
N ALA A 55 -7.66 -15.48 -1.05
CA ALA A 55 -6.92 -15.21 -2.27
C ALA A 55 -6.16 -13.90 -2.03
N GLN A 56 -4.83 -13.98 -1.99
CA GLN A 56 -4.01 -12.79 -1.78
C GLN A 56 -4.07 -12.02 -3.09
N ARG A 57 -4.99 -11.06 -3.14
CA ARG A 57 -5.11 -10.10 -4.24
C ARG A 57 -3.76 -9.43 -4.44
N PRO A 58 -3.17 -9.47 -5.65
CA PRO A 58 -1.99 -8.68 -5.96
C PRO A 58 -2.28 -7.21 -5.65
N ARG A 59 -1.29 -6.47 -5.15
CA ARG A 59 -1.42 -5.04 -4.90
C ARG A 59 -0.64 -4.27 -5.95
N GLU A 60 -1.27 -3.26 -6.53
CA GLU A 60 -0.64 -2.29 -7.43
C GLU A 60 0.43 -1.49 -6.68
N ARG A 61 1.48 -1.05 -7.38
CA ARG A 61 2.47 -0.10 -6.89
C ARG A 61 2.24 1.24 -7.60
N LEU A 62 2.68 2.36 -7.01
CA LEU A 62 2.57 3.67 -7.67
C LEU A 62 3.28 3.74 -9.03
N ASP A 63 4.28 2.88 -9.27
CA ASP A 63 5.02 2.76 -10.52
C ASP A 63 4.58 1.56 -11.39
N THR A 64 3.47 0.90 -11.05
CA THR A 64 2.91 -0.18 -11.86
C THR A 64 2.55 0.34 -13.25
N THR A 65 3.08 -0.31 -14.28
CA THR A 65 2.74 0.05 -15.66
C THR A 65 1.38 -0.54 -16.06
N PRO A 66 0.74 -0.02 -17.12
CA PRO A 66 -0.50 -0.60 -17.64
C PRO A 66 -0.36 -2.09 -18.01
N GLU A 67 0.79 -2.49 -18.54
CA GLU A 67 1.08 -3.88 -18.90
C GLU A 67 1.25 -4.77 -17.67
N GLU A 68 1.92 -4.26 -16.63
CA GLU A 68 2.02 -4.95 -15.34
C GLU A 68 0.64 -5.11 -14.71
N PHE A 69 -0.19 -4.07 -14.71
CA PHE A 69 -1.56 -4.14 -14.19
C PHE A 69 -2.41 -5.16 -14.95
N GLU A 70 -2.37 -5.17 -16.28
CA GLU A 70 -3.08 -6.16 -17.10
C GLU A 70 -2.61 -7.58 -16.78
N ALA A 71 -1.31 -7.78 -16.54
CA ALA A 71 -0.80 -9.08 -16.10
C ALA A 71 -1.35 -9.49 -14.73
N MET A 72 -1.55 -8.54 -13.81
CA MET A 72 -2.18 -8.81 -12.51
C MET A 72 -3.67 -9.20 -12.62
N LEU A 73 -4.36 -8.82 -13.70
CA LEU A 73 -5.77 -9.19 -13.94
C LEU A 73 -5.97 -10.66 -14.34
N GLY A 74 -4.91 -11.44 -14.58
CA GLY A 74 -5.00 -12.84 -15.00
C GLY A 74 -5.95 -13.71 -14.15
N PRO A 75 -5.81 -13.75 -12.81
CA PRO A 75 -6.73 -14.49 -11.93
C PRO A 75 -8.17 -13.97 -11.97
N TYR A 76 -8.35 -12.66 -12.05
CA TYR A 76 -9.67 -12.03 -12.11
C TYR A 76 -10.40 -12.38 -13.43
N ASN A 77 -9.72 -12.25 -14.56
CA ASN A 77 -10.24 -12.62 -15.87
C ASN A 77 -10.56 -14.13 -15.96
N LYS A 78 -9.75 -14.97 -15.32
CA LYS A 78 -10.04 -16.41 -15.20
C LYS A 78 -11.32 -16.68 -14.40
N CYS A 79 -11.50 -16.01 -13.26
CA CYS A 79 -12.70 -16.16 -12.43
C CYS A 79 -13.99 -15.80 -13.17
N LEU A 80 -13.96 -14.73 -13.96
CA LEU A 80 -15.10 -14.31 -14.78
C LEU A 80 -15.40 -15.30 -15.91
N LYS A 81 -14.34 -15.82 -16.57
CA LYS A 81 -14.48 -16.84 -17.61
C LYS A 81 -15.09 -18.13 -17.08
N GLU A 82 -14.69 -18.57 -15.89
CA GLU A 82 -15.28 -19.74 -15.21
C GLU A 82 -16.76 -19.53 -14.85
N ARG A 83 -17.20 -18.27 -14.70
CA ARG A 83 -18.59 -17.87 -14.48
C ARG A 83 -19.36 -17.59 -15.77
N GLY A 84 -18.75 -17.81 -16.94
CA GLY A 84 -19.40 -17.70 -18.24
C GLY A 84 -19.28 -16.33 -18.93
N TYR A 85 -18.44 -15.42 -18.41
CA TYR A 85 -18.23 -14.08 -18.99
C TYR A 85 -16.90 -14.01 -19.74
N ALA A 86 -16.94 -13.59 -21.01
CA ALA A 86 -15.75 -13.47 -21.84
C ALA A 86 -15.09 -12.08 -21.70
N PRO A 87 -13.80 -11.93 -22.07
CA PRO A 87 -13.13 -10.62 -22.05
C PRO A 87 -13.78 -9.54 -22.93
N ASP A 88 -14.54 -9.92 -23.94
CA ASP A 88 -15.27 -8.96 -24.78
C ASP A 88 -16.57 -8.47 -24.12
N ASP A 89 -17.13 -9.23 -23.16
CA ASP A 89 -18.18 -8.74 -22.25
C ASP A 89 -17.62 -7.69 -21.27
N LEU A 90 -16.35 -7.86 -20.85
CA LEU A 90 -15.65 -6.90 -19.99
C LEU A 90 -15.47 -5.54 -20.67
N LYS A 91 -15.09 -5.53 -21.95
CA LYS A 91 -14.96 -4.29 -22.74
C LYS A 91 -16.29 -3.56 -22.90
N ARG A 92 -17.40 -4.29 -23.03
CA ARG A 92 -18.74 -3.70 -23.17
C ARG A 92 -19.21 -3.02 -21.88
N LYS A 93 -18.92 -3.58 -20.71
CA LYS A 93 -19.25 -2.93 -19.42
C LYS A 93 -18.46 -1.65 -19.19
N ALA A 94 -17.15 -1.64 -19.49
CA ALA A 94 -16.32 -0.45 -19.38
C ALA A 94 -16.81 0.74 -20.24
N VAL A 95 -17.49 0.47 -21.36
CA VAL A 95 -18.13 1.49 -22.21
C VAL A 95 -19.54 1.85 -21.69
N SER A 96 -20.25 0.90 -21.07
CA SER A 96 -21.61 1.10 -20.55
C SER A 96 -21.66 1.88 -19.24
N ASP A 97 -20.60 1.86 -18.42
CA ASP A 97 -20.50 2.71 -17.22
C ASP A 97 -20.45 4.22 -17.58
N ALA A 98 -20.20 4.56 -18.85
CA ALA A 98 -20.36 5.91 -19.40
C ALA A 98 -21.77 6.19 -19.99
N ALA A 99 -22.66 5.19 -20.09
CA ALA A 99 -23.97 5.31 -20.70
C ALA A 99 -25.00 4.33 -20.10
N ALA A 100 -25.67 4.77 -19.01
CA ALA A 100 -26.94 4.27 -18.44
C ALA A 100 -27.05 2.76 -18.06
N PRO A 101 -27.77 2.42 -16.96
CA PRO A 101 -27.79 1.05 -16.45
C PRO A 101 -28.67 0.14 -17.30
N ALA A 102 -28.08 -0.91 -17.86
CA ALA A 102 -28.82 -2.03 -18.43
C ALA A 102 -29.34 -2.90 -17.28
N VAL A 103 -30.57 -2.66 -16.81
CA VAL A 103 -31.18 -3.44 -15.71
C VAL A 103 -31.98 -4.61 -16.29
N GLY A 104 -31.43 -5.82 -16.24
CA GLY A 104 -32.12 -7.07 -16.61
C GLY A 104 -31.53 -8.26 -15.84
N PRO A 105 -32.16 -9.45 -15.82
CA PRO A 105 -31.66 -10.60 -15.05
C PRO A 105 -30.24 -11.06 -15.48
N ALA A 106 -29.87 -10.80 -16.73
CA ALA A 106 -28.50 -11.00 -17.22
C ALA A 106 -27.50 -9.98 -16.64
N SER A 107 -27.94 -8.78 -16.24
CA SER A 107 -27.10 -7.79 -15.56
C SER A 107 -26.89 -8.18 -14.10
N GLU A 108 -27.92 -8.69 -13.40
CA GLU A 108 -27.79 -9.11 -11.99
C GLU A 108 -26.82 -10.30 -11.81
N ALA A 109 -26.92 -11.33 -12.66
CA ALA A 109 -26.00 -12.45 -12.64
C ALA A 109 -24.56 -12.04 -13.01
N MET A 110 -24.44 -11.01 -13.85
CA MET A 110 -23.16 -10.44 -14.25
C MET A 110 -22.56 -9.63 -13.11
N ASP A 111 -23.35 -8.77 -12.45
CA ASP A 111 -22.94 -7.97 -11.29
C ASP A 111 -22.52 -8.85 -10.11
N GLU A 112 -23.21 -9.95 -9.87
CA GLU A 112 -22.80 -10.94 -8.86
C GLU A 112 -21.46 -11.59 -9.21
N ALA A 113 -21.25 -11.95 -10.48
CA ALA A 113 -19.98 -12.50 -10.92
C ALA A 113 -18.83 -11.48 -10.76
N TYR A 114 -19.06 -10.22 -11.12
CA TYR A 114 -18.14 -9.13 -10.86
C TYR A 114 -17.81 -9.00 -9.39
N ARG A 115 -18.82 -8.88 -8.53
CA ARG A 115 -18.66 -8.71 -7.08
C ARG A 115 -17.83 -9.85 -6.47
N VAL A 116 -18.11 -11.10 -6.84
CA VAL A 116 -17.38 -12.26 -6.32
C VAL A 116 -15.94 -12.29 -6.84
N CYS A 117 -15.73 -12.07 -8.13
CA CYS A 117 -14.39 -12.09 -8.70
C CYS A 117 -13.54 -10.90 -8.24
N GLU A 118 -14.15 -9.72 -8.08
CA GLU A 118 -13.47 -8.51 -7.62
C GLU A 118 -12.98 -8.65 -6.19
N ALA A 119 -13.87 -9.11 -5.29
CA ALA A 119 -13.54 -9.31 -3.89
C ALA A 119 -12.39 -10.29 -3.66
N GLN A 120 -12.16 -11.24 -4.57
CA GLN A 120 -11.15 -12.29 -4.43
C GLN A 120 -9.89 -12.06 -5.27
N PHE A 121 -10.00 -11.44 -6.45
CA PHE A 121 -8.92 -11.50 -7.46
C PHE A 121 -8.56 -10.17 -8.10
N TYR A 122 -9.40 -9.15 -8.04
CA TYR A 122 -9.06 -7.86 -8.65
C TYR A 122 -7.89 -7.23 -7.89
N PRO A 123 -6.89 -6.63 -8.54
CA PRO A 123 -5.77 -6.03 -7.84
C PRO A 123 -6.23 -5.01 -6.78
N LEU A 124 -5.56 -4.96 -5.65
CA LEU A 124 -5.73 -3.88 -4.67
C LEU A 124 -5.05 -2.62 -5.20
N PRO A 125 -5.58 -1.42 -4.92
CA PRO A 125 -4.93 -0.17 -5.32
C PRO A 125 -3.56 -0.01 -4.64
N PRO A 126 -2.73 0.96 -5.07
CA PRO A 126 -1.52 1.33 -4.33
C PRO A 126 -1.84 1.61 -2.87
N TRP A 127 -0.96 1.21 -1.95
CA TRP A 127 -1.20 1.35 -0.51
C TRP A 127 -1.47 2.80 -0.11
N GLU A 128 -0.81 3.75 -0.77
CA GLU A 128 -0.94 5.18 -0.58
C GLU A 128 -2.31 5.73 -0.98
N LYS A 129 -3.09 4.98 -1.77
CA LYS A 129 -4.42 5.34 -2.26
C LYS A 129 -5.52 4.38 -1.78
N ASP A 130 -5.16 3.43 -0.91
CA ASP A 130 -6.10 2.42 -0.41
C ASP A 130 -7.02 3.02 0.68
N PRO A 131 -8.35 2.91 0.56
CA PRO A 131 -9.27 3.32 1.62
C PRO A 131 -9.01 2.66 2.99
N ALA A 132 -8.37 1.48 3.01
CA ALA A 132 -7.99 0.78 4.24
C ALA A 132 -6.72 1.36 4.89
N ASN A 133 -5.97 2.22 4.19
CA ASN A 133 -4.81 2.89 4.73
C ASN A 133 -5.24 4.20 5.43
N PRO A 134 -5.06 4.32 6.77
CA PRO A 134 -5.44 5.54 7.48
C PRO A 134 -4.65 6.78 7.05
N GLU A 135 -3.49 6.60 6.40
CA GLU A 135 -2.63 7.69 5.92
C GLU A 135 -2.93 8.09 4.46
N ALA A 136 -3.80 7.38 3.75
CA ALA A 136 -4.07 7.63 2.34
C ALA A 136 -4.61 9.05 2.08
N ARG A 137 -5.41 9.57 3.01
CA ARG A 137 -5.88 10.96 2.93
C ARG A 137 -4.74 11.97 3.04
N ASP A 138 -3.79 11.73 3.95
CA ASP A 138 -2.65 12.63 4.14
C ASP A 138 -1.69 12.56 2.94
N PHE A 139 -1.56 11.38 2.32
CA PHE A 139 -0.88 11.22 1.05
C PHE A 139 -1.52 12.09 -0.04
N ALA A 140 -2.85 12.03 -0.23
CA ALA A 140 -3.56 12.86 -1.21
C ALA A 140 -3.34 14.38 -0.97
N VAL A 141 -3.43 14.83 0.28
CA VAL A 141 -3.15 16.23 0.66
C VAL A 141 -1.72 16.63 0.31
N ALA A 142 -0.74 15.77 0.59
CA ALA A 142 0.66 16.02 0.31
C ALA A 142 0.95 16.08 -1.21
N VAL A 143 0.31 15.24 -2.00
CA VAL A 143 0.40 15.27 -3.47
C VAL A 143 -0.19 16.57 -4.02
N VAL A 144 -1.39 16.97 -3.56
CA VAL A 144 -2.00 18.26 -3.93
C VAL A 144 -1.07 19.43 -3.61
N LYS A 145 -0.42 19.41 -2.44
CA LYS A 145 0.56 20.44 -2.05
C LYS A 145 1.77 20.46 -2.98
N CYS A 146 2.31 19.29 -3.34
CA CYS A 146 3.39 19.18 -4.31
C CYS A 146 2.99 19.78 -5.67
N LEU A 147 1.81 19.43 -6.19
CA LEU A 147 1.30 19.92 -7.46
C LEU A 147 1.13 21.45 -7.46
N LYS A 148 0.58 22.02 -6.37
CA LYS A 148 0.48 23.47 -6.19
C LYS A 148 1.85 24.14 -6.20
N ASN A 149 2.82 23.57 -5.48
CA ASN A 149 4.19 24.11 -5.44
C ASN A 149 4.87 24.07 -6.81
N LYS A 150 4.55 23.08 -7.65
CA LYS A 150 5.06 22.98 -9.02
C LYS A 150 4.28 23.84 -10.03
N GLY A 151 3.21 24.52 -9.61
CA GLY A 151 2.49 25.52 -10.41
C GLY A 151 1.11 25.09 -10.92
N VAL A 152 0.60 23.94 -10.51
CA VAL A 152 -0.79 23.53 -10.83
C VAL A 152 -1.74 24.39 -10.02
N LYS A 153 -2.53 25.23 -10.70
CA LYS A 153 -3.35 26.26 -10.04
C LYS A 153 -4.64 25.69 -9.47
N TYR A 154 -5.39 24.94 -10.27
CA TYR A 154 -6.66 24.35 -9.88
C TYR A 154 -6.49 22.86 -9.63
N VAL A 155 -6.10 22.53 -8.39
CA VAL A 155 -5.96 21.16 -7.90
C VAL A 155 -6.38 21.10 -6.44
N GLU A 156 -7.19 20.10 -6.11
CA GLU A 156 -7.77 19.91 -4.77
C GLU A 156 -7.87 18.43 -4.45
N VAL A 157 -7.98 18.09 -3.17
CA VAL A 157 -8.31 16.71 -2.76
C VAL A 157 -9.76 16.48 -3.19
N ALA A 158 -10.03 15.35 -3.84
CA ALA A 158 -11.36 15.02 -4.32
C ALA A 158 -12.31 14.69 -3.15
N GLU A 159 -13.60 14.59 -3.46
CA GLU A 159 -14.65 14.33 -2.45
C GLU A 159 -14.47 12.99 -1.72
N ASP A 160 -13.85 12.00 -2.38
CA ASP A 160 -13.51 10.70 -1.78
C ASP A 160 -12.44 10.80 -0.67
N GLY A 161 -11.72 11.92 -0.60
CA GLY A 161 -10.62 12.14 0.34
C GLY A 161 -9.34 11.37 0.05
N LEU A 162 -9.29 10.57 -1.03
CA LEU A 162 -8.20 9.65 -1.36
C LEU A 162 -7.53 9.99 -2.70
N SER A 163 -8.26 10.68 -3.59
CA SER A 163 -7.76 11.14 -4.88
C SER A 163 -7.67 12.67 -4.93
N TYR A 164 -7.25 13.20 -6.09
CA TYR A 164 -7.16 14.63 -6.33
C TYR A 164 -7.84 14.99 -7.66
N ALA A 165 -8.56 16.12 -7.65
CA ALA A 165 -9.25 16.66 -8.80
C ALA A 165 -8.42 17.78 -9.45
N LEU A 166 -8.49 17.88 -10.76
CA LEU A 166 -7.76 18.88 -11.56
C LEU A 166 -8.74 19.75 -12.36
N GLY A 167 -8.41 21.02 -12.56
CA GLY A 167 -9.15 21.93 -13.44
C GLY A 167 -10.19 22.82 -12.76
N GLY A 168 -10.60 22.51 -11.54
CA GLY A 168 -11.60 23.26 -10.78
C GLY A 168 -12.96 23.38 -11.50
N ASP A 169 -13.83 24.28 -11.02
CA ASP A 169 -15.21 24.42 -11.51
C ASP A 169 -15.33 24.70 -13.02
N GLN A 170 -14.28 25.22 -13.64
CA GLN A 170 -14.28 25.64 -15.04
C GLN A 170 -13.53 24.66 -15.97
N ASN A 171 -13.09 23.50 -15.47
CA ASN A 171 -12.30 22.53 -16.24
C ASN A 171 -11.09 23.18 -16.94
N ASP A 172 -10.29 23.94 -16.18
CA ASP A 172 -9.11 24.64 -16.70
C ASP A 172 -8.11 23.65 -17.33
N ARG A 173 -8.06 23.66 -18.66
CA ARG A 173 -7.24 22.73 -19.46
C ARG A 173 -5.78 22.74 -19.06
N ARG A 174 -5.24 23.92 -18.70
CA ARG A 174 -3.83 24.05 -18.32
C ARG A 174 -3.53 23.30 -17.03
N SER A 175 -4.37 23.48 -16.00
CA SER A 175 -4.21 22.78 -14.72
C SER A 175 -4.42 21.28 -14.86
N ILE A 176 -5.34 20.84 -15.74
CA ILE A 176 -5.54 19.42 -16.05
C ILE A 176 -4.27 18.84 -16.69
N THR A 177 -3.81 19.38 -17.80
CA THR A 177 -2.62 18.86 -18.49
C THR A 177 -1.39 18.88 -17.59
N MET A 178 -1.10 20.03 -16.97
CA MET A 178 0.05 20.16 -16.08
C MET A 178 -0.04 19.26 -14.84
N GLY A 179 -1.24 19.09 -14.29
CA GLY A 179 -1.48 18.19 -13.17
C GLY A 179 -1.23 16.73 -13.53
N MET A 180 -1.72 16.28 -14.70
CA MET A 180 -1.48 14.92 -15.18
C MET A 180 -0.01 14.64 -15.46
N ASP A 181 0.72 15.61 -16.04
CA ASP A 181 2.15 15.47 -16.34
C ASP A 181 3.00 15.37 -15.06
N LEU A 182 2.65 16.14 -14.02
CA LEU A 182 3.43 16.24 -12.77
C LEU A 182 2.99 15.27 -11.66
N ALA A 183 1.77 14.74 -11.74
CA ALA A 183 1.20 13.84 -10.74
C ALA A 183 2.11 12.64 -10.41
N PRO A 184 2.61 11.86 -11.40
CA PRO A 184 3.46 10.71 -11.10
C PRO A 184 4.74 11.08 -10.35
N GLU A 185 5.33 12.23 -10.65
CA GLU A 185 6.52 12.72 -9.93
C GLU A 185 6.17 13.10 -8.50
N CYS A 186 5.11 13.88 -8.30
CA CYS A 186 4.66 14.28 -6.97
C CYS A 186 4.27 13.09 -6.10
N GLU A 187 3.59 12.08 -6.65
CA GLU A 187 3.25 10.85 -5.94
C GLU A 187 4.49 10.11 -5.46
N ARG A 188 5.50 9.93 -6.33
CA ARG A 188 6.77 9.30 -5.93
C ARG A 188 7.54 10.14 -4.91
N GLU A 189 7.58 11.45 -5.07
CA GLU A 189 8.25 12.35 -4.13
C GLU A 189 7.64 12.31 -2.73
N VAL A 190 6.31 12.19 -2.65
CA VAL A 190 5.61 12.08 -1.36
C VAL A 190 5.80 10.68 -0.78
N ALA A 191 5.63 9.63 -1.58
CA ALA A 191 5.81 8.25 -1.14
C ALA A 191 7.22 7.98 -0.60
N ALA A 192 8.25 8.61 -1.19
CA ALA A 192 9.63 8.45 -0.72
C ALA A 192 9.94 9.14 0.63
N LYS A 193 9.02 9.96 1.16
CA LYS A 193 9.20 10.70 2.42
C LYS A 193 8.44 10.08 3.60
N ASN A 194 7.54 9.14 3.33
CA ASN A 194 6.74 8.42 4.30
C ASN A 194 7.33 7.03 4.52
#